data_AF-A0A9P7ACQ8-F1
#
_entry.id   AF-A0A9P7ACQ8-F1
#
_cell.length_a   1.000
_cell.length_b   1.000
_cell.length_c   1.000
_cell.angle_alpha   90.00
_cell.angle_beta   90.00
_cell.angle_gamma   90.00
#
_symmetry.space_group_name_H-M   'P 1'
#
loop_
_entity.id
_entity.type
_entity.pdbx_description
1 polymer ?
#
loop_
_entity_poly.entity_id
_entity_poly.type
_entity_poly.pdbx_seq_one_letter_code
_entity_poly.pdbx_strand_id
1 'polypeptide(L)' 'WTAPVYVSFRSTPTIEYINNCRCHSFQCAATNCKYKTREVRRYLDTGDAKSMGNMHKHTKKCWG' A
#
# COMPACT_ATOMS: atom_id res chain seq x y z
N TRP A 1 -6.62 10.51 -6.28
CA TRP A 1 -6.56 9.24 -7.01
C TRP A 1 -5.65 9.43 -8.20
N THR A 2 -4.38 9.04 -8.10
CA THR A 2 -3.45 9.03 -9.23
C THR A 2 -3.25 7.58 -9.63
N ALA A 3 -3.78 7.20 -10.79
CA ALA A 3 -3.62 5.89 -11.42
C ALA A 3 -2.19 5.29 -11.34
N PRO A 4 -1.08 6.05 -11.45
CA PRO A 4 0.27 5.48 -11.40
C PRO A 4 0.64 4.78 -10.09
N VAL A 5 -0.06 5.04 -8.99
CA VAL A 5 0.30 4.40 -7.72
C VAL A 5 -0.17 2.94 -7.70
N TYR A 6 -1.33 2.60 -8.26
CA TYR A 6 -1.85 1.22 -8.18
C TYR A 6 -1.12 0.24 -9.11
N VAL A 7 -0.59 0.68 -10.26
CA VAL A 7 0.20 -0.20 -11.16
C VAL A 7 1.50 -0.69 -10.50
N SER A 8 2.00 0.05 -9.51
CA SER A 8 3.15 -0.34 -8.69
C SER A 8 2.83 -1.42 -7.66
N PHE A 9 1.56 -1.80 -7.48
CA PHE A 9 1.15 -2.86 -6.55
C PHE A 9 0.36 -3.93 -7.28
N ARG A 10 0.23 -5.10 -6.65
CA ARG A 10 -0.69 -6.13 -7.11
C ARG A 10 -2.12 -5.57 -7.10
N SER A 11 -2.88 -5.89 -8.15
CA SER A 11 -4.23 -5.37 -8.36
C SER A 11 -5.21 -5.80 -7.26
N THR A 12 -4.97 -6.95 -6.64
CA THR A 12 -5.82 -7.48 -5.58
C THR A 12 -5.20 -7.17 -4.21
N PRO A 13 -5.75 -6.23 -3.42
CA PRO A 13 -5.35 -6.06 -2.03
C PRO A 13 -5.88 -7.20 -1.17
N THR A 14 -5.10 -7.62 -0.20
CA THR A 14 -5.55 -8.53 0.85
C THR A 14 -6.31 -7.74 1.90
N ILE A 15 -7.47 -8.22 2.33
CA ILE A 15 -8.20 -7.64 3.47
C ILE A 15 -7.69 -8.34 4.72
N GLU A 16 -7.11 -7.56 5.63
CA GLU A 16 -6.59 -8.05 6.91
C GLU A 16 -7.31 -7.34 8.07
N TYR A 17 -7.38 -8.01 9.21
CA TYR A 17 -7.89 -7.47 10.45
C TYR A 17 -6.75 -7.41 11.46
N ILE A 18 -6.33 -6.21 11.84
CA ILE A 18 -5.27 -5.98 12.82
C ILE A 18 -5.92 -5.26 14.00
N ASN A 19 -5.90 -5.89 15.18
CA ASN A 19 -6.48 -5.32 16.41
C ASN A 19 -7.94 -4.86 16.24
N ASN A 20 -8.79 -5.70 15.62
CA ASN A 20 -10.17 -5.37 15.22
C ASN A 20 -10.32 -4.24 14.18
N CYS A 21 -9.25 -3.58 13.73
CA CYS A 21 -9.30 -2.62 12.64
C CYS A 21 -9.17 -3.33 11.29
N ARG A 22 -10.11 -3.08 10.38
CA ARG A 22 -10.04 -3.56 9.00
C ARG A 22 -9.00 -2.75 8.21
N CYS A 23 -8.08 -3.43 7.55
CA CYS A 23 -7.10 -2.80 6.67
C CYS A 23 -6.98 -3.52 5.32
N HIS A 24 -6.62 -2.77 4.29
CA HIS A 24 -6.21 -3.29 3.00
C HIS A 24 -4.68 -3.35 2.95
N SER A 25 -4.13 -4.53 2.74
CA SER A 25 -2.71 -4.76 2.50
C SER A 25 -2.46 -4.81 0.99
N PHE A 26 -1.65 -3.88 0.49
CA PHE A 26 -1.23 -3.81 -0.89
C PHE A 26 0.18 -4.35 -1.04
N GLN A 27 0.36 -5.37 -1.88
CA GLN A 27 1.68 -5.94 -2.13
C GLN A 27 2.39 -5.19 -3.26
N CYS A 28 3.60 -4.72 -2.99
CA CYS A 28 4.50 -4.09 -3.97
C CYS A 28 4.83 -5.06 -5.12
N ALA A 29 4.66 -4.58 -6.35
CA ALA A 29 4.92 -5.34 -7.58
C ALA A 29 6.36 -5.20 -8.09
N ALA A 30 7.25 -4.49 -7.38
CA ALA A 30 8.65 -4.36 -7.77
C ALA A 30 9.37 -5.72 -7.72
N THR A 31 10.21 -5.99 -8.71
CA THR A 31 11.12 -7.14 -8.69
C THR A 31 12.01 -7.11 -7.46
N ASN A 32 12.64 -5.95 -7.20
CA ASN A 32 13.45 -5.70 -6.02
C ASN A 32 12.85 -4.55 -5.19
N CYS A 33 12.09 -4.88 -4.15
CA CYS A 33 11.51 -3.89 -3.25
C CYS A 33 12.59 -3.26 -2.35
N LYS A 34 12.66 -1.92 -2.30
CA LYS A 34 13.64 -1.18 -1.50
C LYS A 34 13.19 -0.90 -0.06
N TYR A 35 12.03 -1.42 0.35
CA TYR A 35 11.50 -1.32 1.71
C TYR A 35 11.70 -2.63 2.48
N LYS A 36 11.65 -2.56 3.82
CA LYS A 36 11.74 -3.74 4.69
C LYS A 36 10.61 -4.74 4.42
N THR A 37 9.41 -4.23 4.11
CA THR A 37 8.25 -5.03 3.75
C THR A 37 7.78 -4.65 2.36
N ARG A 38 7.35 -5.66 1.59
CA ARG A 38 6.66 -5.45 0.31
C ARG A 38 5.22 -4.98 0.50
N GLU A 39 4.69 -5.14 1.70
CA GLU A 39 3.30 -4.83 2.02
C GLU A 39 3.15 -3.40 2.51
N VAL A 40 2.17 -2.71 1.95
CA VAL A 40 1.72 -1.38 2.39
C VAL A 40 0.30 -1.53 2.91
N ARG A 41 0.12 -1.35 4.22
CA ARG A 41 -1.19 -1.41 4.86
C ARG A 41 -1.88 -0.05 4.84
N ARG A 42 -3.16 -0.08 4.50
CA ARG A 42 -4.09 1.04 4.56
C ARG A 42 -5.22 0.68 5.50
N TYR A 43 -5.22 1.30 6.68
CA TYR A 43 -6.30 1.15 7.64
C TYR A 43 -7.54 1.88 7.11
N LEU A 44 -8.70 1.21 7.15
CA LEU A 44 -9.97 1.77 6.70
C LEU A 44 -10.74 2.47 7.84
N ASP A 45 -10.32 2.21 9.06
CA ASP A 45 -10.98 2.67 10.29
C ASP A 45 -10.58 4.09 10.69
N THR A 46 -9.41 4.57 10.25
CA THR A 46 -8.89 5.89 10.63
C THR A 46 -9.27 6.97 9.62
N GLY A 47 -9.32 8.24 10.03
CA GLY A 47 -9.56 9.38 9.12
C GLY A 47 -8.57 9.46 7.93
N ASP A 48 -7.40 8.82 8.08
CA ASP A 48 -6.42 8.57 7.03
C ASP A 48 -6.83 7.51 6.00
N ALA A 49 -8.04 6.97 6.09
CA ALA A 49 -8.57 5.98 5.15
C ALA A 49 -8.50 6.48 3.71
N LYS A 50 -8.51 7.79 3.44
CA LYS A 50 -8.35 8.35 2.07
C LYS A 50 -6.90 8.63 1.68
N SER A 51 -5.94 8.49 2.59
CA SER A 51 -4.54 8.86 2.35
C SER A 51 -3.79 7.74 1.62
N MET A 52 -3.29 8.06 0.42
CA MET A 52 -2.40 7.20 -0.37
C MET A 52 -0.92 7.52 -0.10
N GLY A 53 -0.61 8.36 0.91
CA GLY A 53 0.74 8.85 1.16
C GLY A 53 1.75 7.71 1.35
N ASN A 54 1.35 6.63 2.02
CA ASN A 54 2.22 5.46 2.23
C ASN A 54 2.53 4.73 0.92
N MET A 55 1.54 4.53 0.05
CA MET A 55 1.74 3.91 -1.27
C MET A 55 2.60 4.80 -2.17
N HIS A 56 2.41 6.13 -2.12
CA HIS A 56 3.19 7.06 -2.92
C HIS A 56 4.65 7.11 -2.48
N LYS A 57 4.93 7.18 -1.17
CA LYS A 57 6.28 7.10 -0.61
C LYS A 57 6.96 5.78 -0.99
N HIS A 58 6.22 4.68 -0.89
CA HIS A 58 6.71 3.36 -1.27
C HIS A 58 7.07 3.31 -2.77
N THR A 59 6.17 3.78 -3.63
CA THR A 59 6.37 3.83 -5.07
C THR A 59 7.57 4.68 -5.44
N LYS A 60 7.69 5.88 -4.87
CA LYS A 60 8.82 6.79 -5.12
C LYS A 60 10.17 6.17 -4.74
N LYS A 61 10.23 5.40 -3.65
CA LYS A 61 11.50 4.75 -3.26
C LYS A 61 11.83 3.56 -4.16
N CYS A 62 10.84 2.77 -4.56
CA CYS A 62 11.07 1.55 -5.32
C CYS A 62 11.33 1.82 -6.82
N TRP A 63 10.67 2.81 -7.43
CA TRP A 63 10.76 3.14 -8.85
C TRP A 63 11.38 4.50 -9.19
N GLY A 64 11.57 5.37 -8.20
CA GLY A 64 12.46 6.54 -8.29
C GLY A 64 13.83 6.24 -7.70
#